data_AF-A0A058ZUE3-F1
#
_entry.id   AF-A0A058ZUE3-F1
#
_cell.length_a   1.000
_cell.length_b   1.000
_cell.length_c   1.000
_cell.angle_alpha   90.00
_cell.angle_beta   90.00
_cell.angle_gamma   90.00
#
_symmetry.space_group_name_H-M   'P 1'
#
loop_
_entity.id
_entity.type
_entity.pdbx_description
1 polymer ?
#
loop_
_entity_poly.entity_id
_entity_poly.type
_entity_poly.pdbx_seq_one_letter_code
_entity_poly.pdbx_strand_id
1 'polypeptide(L)'
;MAKVSTPVARSIFVHNETAAYFAIETLIDDITIRITLSPDGVAQAFLLKSGSTKWDMIQSLPYDPCDNYGYCGANGVCRVNQSPRCLCLQGFIPKSQAEWDMLNPARGCIRKVPLNCSRGEGFMRLSQVKLPDLIDFQLFKNMSLKECKVECLKNCSCMAYANSDIRGPGCLLCFGNLIDIRDINDDGSHQYLFLRLPASELDSSRSLSKKLVTITVASAISGLLIVGTALSIIWKRRMKSQ
;
A
#
# COMPACT_ATOMS: atom_id res chain seq x y z
N MET A 1 -17.56 11.69 14.82
CA MET A 1 -16.68 12.88 14.77
C MET A 1 -15.26 12.40 15.02
N ALA A 2 -14.44 12.27 13.99
CA ALA A 2 -13.03 11.91 14.16
C ALA A 2 -12.34 13.08 14.86
N LYS A 3 -11.75 12.82 16.03
CA LYS A 3 -11.02 13.82 16.81
C LYS A 3 -9.77 14.17 16.00
N VAL A 4 -9.77 15.30 15.31
CA VAL A 4 -8.57 15.82 14.64
C VAL A 4 -7.59 16.19 15.75
N SER A 5 -6.61 15.31 15.98
CA SER A 5 -5.54 15.58 16.94
C SER A 5 -4.66 16.70 16.39
N THR A 6 -4.50 17.78 17.14
CA THR A 6 -3.55 18.83 16.81
C THR A 6 -2.14 18.22 16.75
N PRO A 7 -1.41 18.36 15.64
CA PRO A 7 -0.08 17.80 15.54
C PRO A 7 0.87 18.52 16.51
N VAL A 8 1.59 17.75 17.31
CA VAL A 8 2.51 18.22 18.36
C VAL A 8 3.89 18.56 17.80
N ALA A 9 4.26 17.94 16.69
CA ALA A 9 5.48 18.19 15.94
C ALA A 9 5.23 17.96 14.45
N ARG A 10 6.11 18.51 13.61
CA ARG A 10 6.13 18.22 12.16
C ARG A 10 7.48 17.69 11.72
N SER A 11 7.44 16.81 10.75
CA SER A 11 8.63 16.28 10.08
C SER A 11 9.03 17.18 8.92
N ILE A 12 10.32 17.48 8.82
CA ILE A 12 10.92 18.27 7.75
C ILE A 12 11.89 17.35 7.01
N PHE A 13 11.68 17.22 5.70
CA PHE A 13 12.60 16.52 4.82
C PHE A 13 13.14 17.52 3.79
N VAL A 14 14.46 17.72 3.82
CA VAL A 14 15.16 18.58 2.86
C VAL A 14 16.04 17.69 2.00
N HIS A 15 15.91 17.85 0.68
CA HIS A 15 16.75 17.18 -0.30
C HIS A 15 16.96 18.11 -1.48
N ASN A 16 18.15 18.68 -1.57
CA ASN A 16 18.60 19.57 -2.64
C ASN A 16 20.08 19.30 -2.97
N GLU A 17 20.70 20.18 -3.76
CA GLU A 17 22.09 20.00 -4.20
C GLU A 17 23.13 20.16 -3.09
N THR A 18 22.78 20.82 -1.97
CA THR A 18 23.72 21.14 -0.88
C THR A 18 23.47 20.30 0.37
N ALA A 19 22.25 19.83 0.60
CA ALA A 19 21.89 19.11 1.81
C ALA A 19 20.77 18.08 1.58
N ALA A 20 20.92 16.95 2.25
CA ALA A 20 19.91 15.91 2.41
C ALA A 20 19.78 15.58 3.90
N TYR A 21 18.70 16.01 4.54
CA TYR A 21 18.48 15.74 5.97
C TYR A 21 17.01 15.62 6.32
N PHE A 22 16.78 14.90 7.41
CA PHE A 22 15.51 14.82 8.10
C PHE A 22 15.63 15.56 9.44
N ALA A 23 14.63 16.37 9.76
CA ALA A 23 14.54 17.07 11.04
C ALA A 23 13.12 16.98 11.58
N ILE A 24 12.98 17.09 12.90
CA ILE A 24 11.69 17.22 13.57
C ILE A 24 11.66 18.59 14.22
N GLU A 25 10.59 19.32 13.95
CA GLU A 25 10.32 20.61 14.58
C GLU A 25 9.11 20.46 15.52
N THR A 26 9.29 20.85 16.77
CA THR A 26 8.23 20.88 17.77
C THR A 26 7.32 22.09 17.52
N LEU A 27 6.00 21.88 17.55
CA LEU A 27 5.02 22.97 17.35
C LEU A 27 4.51 23.55 18.68
N ILE A 28 5.02 23.03 19.79
CA ILE A 28 4.67 23.40 21.16
C ILE A 28 5.99 23.52 21.94
N ASP A 29 6.16 24.61 22.68
CA ASP A 29 7.44 24.93 23.36
C ASP A 29 7.71 24.03 24.59
N ASP A 30 6.67 23.47 25.20
CA ASP A 30 6.75 22.63 26.41
C ASP A 30 7.09 21.17 26.15
N ILE A 31 7.63 20.85 24.97
CA ILE A 31 8.02 19.49 24.63
C ILE A 31 9.42 19.42 24.02
N THR A 32 10.11 18.32 24.30
CA THR A 32 11.35 17.96 23.63
C THR A 32 11.19 16.59 22.99
N ILE A 33 11.56 16.48 21.71
CA ILE A 33 11.59 15.20 21.00
C ILE A 33 13.04 14.83 20.74
N ARG A 34 13.39 13.57 20.99
CA ARG A 34 14.68 12.99 20.59
C ARG A 34 14.47 11.69 19.84
N ILE A 35 15.33 11.42 18.87
CA ILE A 35 15.43 10.11 18.24
C ILE A 35 16.77 9.50 18.68
N THR A 36 16.74 8.25 19.11
CA THR A 36 17.93 7.49 19.48
C THR A 36 17.96 6.18 18.72
N LEU A 37 19.16 5.73 18.33
CA LEU A 37 19.39 4.39 17.80
C LEU A 37 20.01 3.54 18.90
N SER A 38 19.34 2.46 19.29
CA SER A 38 19.87 1.51 20.27
C SER A 38 20.93 0.58 19.64
N PRO A 39 21.81 -0.05 20.45
CA PRO A 39 22.86 -0.93 19.93
C PRO A 39 22.37 -2.16 19.15
N ASP A 40 21.15 -2.61 19.39
CA ASP A 40 20.45 -3.67 18.65
C ASP A 40 19.82 -3.18 17.34
N GLY A 41 20.03 -1.91 16.96
CA GLY A 41 19.61 -1.35 15.66
C GLY A 41 18.17 -0.83 15.64
N VAL A 42 17.54 -0.63 16.80
CA VAL A 42 16.16 -0.12 16.90
C VAL A 42 16.17 1.40 17.02
N ALA A 43 15.51 2.08 16.09
CA ALA A 43 15.35 3.53 16.13
C ALA A 43 14.10 3.89 16.93
N GLN A 44 14.26 4.71 17.97
CA GLN A 44 13.17 5.07 18.88
C GLN A 44 13.06 6.58 19.01
N ALA A 45 11.84 7.09 18.85
CA ALA A 45 11.51 8.47 19.14
C ALA A 45 10.89 8.58 20.53
N PHE A 46 11.38 9.53 21.32
CA PHE A 46 10.92 9.82 22.67
C PHE A 46 10.46 11.27 22.80
N LEU A 47 9.44 11.48 23.60
CA LEU A 47 8.90 12.78 23.97
C LEU A 47 9.10 13.02 25.47
N LEU A 48 9.59 14.22 25.81
CA LEU A 48 9.66 14.73 27.16
C LEU A 48 8.75 15.95 27.26
N LYS A 49 7.90 16.00 28.28
CA LYS A 49 7.10 17.19 28.62
C LYS A 49 7.87 18.06 29.62
N SER A 50 7.74 19.37 29.49
CA SER A 50 8.26 20.33 30.46
C SER A 50 7.77 20.00 31.88
N GLY A 51 8.68 20.00 32.85
CA GLY A 51 8.40 19.60 34.24
C GLY A 51 8.35 18.08 34.50
N SER A 52 8.43 17.23 33.47
CA SER A 52 8.59 15.78 33.62
C SER A 52 10.06 15.40 33.59
N THR A 53 10.42 14.30 34.26
CA THR A 53 11.72 13.63 34.11
C THR A 53 11.62 12.35 33.27
N LYS A 54 10.40 11.97 32.88
CA LYS A 54 10.11 10.74 32.15
C LYS A 54 10.02 11.00 30.65
N TRP A 55 10.81 10.23 29.90
CA TRP A 55 10.71 10.13 28.44
C TRP A 55 9.66 9.09 28.07
N ASP A 56 8.62 9.51 27.35
CA ASP A 56 7.60 8.62 26.81
C ASP A 56 7.99 8.24 25.37
N MET A 57 8.03 6.95 25.06
CA MET A 57 8.27 6.47 23.69
C MET A 57 7.04 6.76 22.83
N ILE A 58 7.25 7.45 21.71
CA ILE A 58 6.17 7.79 20.77
C ILE A 58 6.21 6.93 19.50
N GLN A 59 7.39 6.43 19.12
CA GLN A 59 7.55 5.56 17.95
C GLN A 59 8.79 4.67 18.12
N SER A 60 8.73 3.47 17.55
CA SER A 60 9.85 2.53 17.45
C SER A 60 9.86 1.97 16.02
N LEU A 61 11.05 1.85 15.43
CA LEU A 61 11.26 1.24 14.12
C LEU A 61 12.33 0.14 14.26
N PRO A 62 12.05 -1.09 13.77
CA PRO A 62 10.78 -1.53 13.17
C PRO A 62 9.63 -1.55 14.19
N TYR A 63 8.42 -1.17 13.78
CA TYR A 63 7.23 -1.18 14.64
C TYR A 63 6.54 -2.55 14.60
N ASP A 64 6.47 -3.13 13.41
CA ASP A 64 5.89 -4.45 13.18
C ASP A 64 6.78 -5.29 12.24
N PRO A 65 6.53 -6.60 12.09
CA PRO A 65 7.39 -7.45 11.28
C PRO A 65 7.51 -7.02 9.80
N CYS A 66 6.54 -6.29 9.24
CA CYS A 66 6.59 -5.78 7.86
C CYS A 66 7.54 -4.59 7.68
N ASP A 67 8.04 -3.99 8.77
CA ASP A 67 9.09 -2.96 8.69
C ASP A 67 10.49 -3.56 8.55
N ASN A 68 10.63 -4.88 8.74
CA ASN A 68 11.89 -5.57 8.44
C ASN A 68 12.11 -5.59 6.92
N TYR A 69 13.29 -5.14 6.51
CA TYR A 69 13.64 -5.04 5.10
C TYR A 69 13.42 -6.35 4.34
N GLY A 70 12.62 -6.28 3.28
CA GLY A 70 12.42 -7.42 2.37
C GLY A 70 11.72 -8.62 3.02
N TYR A 71 10.93 -8.41 4.09
CA TYR A 71 10.27 -9.47 4.86
C TYR A 71 9.50 -10.50 4.01
N CYS A 72 8.88 -10.06 2.90
CA CYS A 72 8.11 -10.94 1.99
C CYS A 72 8.86 -11.36 0.71
N GLY A 73 10.16 -11.09 0.62
CA GLY A 73 10.98 -11.36 -0.55
C GLY A 73 10.58 -10.53 -1.78
N ALA A 74 11.18 -10.89 -2.92
CA ALA A 74 10.96 -10.23 -4.20
C ALA A 74 9.51 -10.37 -4.70
N ASN A 75 8.92 -9.29 -5.21
CA ASN A 75 7.57 -9.22 -5.77
C ASN A 75 6.47 -9.72 -4.81
N GLY A 76 6.75 -9.71 -3.51
CA GLY A 76 5.79 -9.95 -2.43
C GLY A 76 5.36 -8.64 -1.77
N VAL A 77 4.19 -8.65 -1.15
CA VAL A 77 3.66 -7.55 -0.33
C VAL A 77 3.39 -8.05 1.09
N CYS A 78 3.84 -7.27 2.07
CA CYS A 78 3.61 -7.55 3.48
C CYS A 78 2.36 -6.86 4.00
N ARG A 79 1.46 -7.64 4.61
CA ARG A 79 0.17 -7.16 5.13
C ARG A 79 -0.01 -7.58 6.57
N VAL A 80 0.22 -6.63 7.48
CA VAL A 80 0.27 -6.87 8.95
C VAL A 80 -0.96 -7.62 9.47
N ASN A 81 -2.14 -7.30 8.93
CA ASN A 81 -3.44 -7.81 9.37
C ASN A 81 -3.94 -9.03 8.56
N GLN A 82 -3.09 -9.67 7.75
CA GLN A 82 -3.47 -10.85 6.96
C GLN A 82 -2.72 -12.11 7.40
N SER A 83 -3.34 -13.26 7.19
CA SER A 83 -2.76 -14.59 7.39
C SER A 83 -2.98 -15.43 6.12
N PRO A 84 -1.92 -15.77 5.36
CA PRO A 84 -0.51 -15.45 5.61
C PRO A 84 -0.21 -13.94 5.47
N ARG A 85 0.80 -13.46 6.21
CA ARG A 85 1.21 -12.03 6.21
C ARG A 85 1.82 -11.60 4.87
N CYS A 86 2.48 -12.52 4.18
CA CYS A 86 3.08 -12.28 2.88
C CYS A 86 2.19 -12.84 1.78
N LEU A 87 1.94 -12.01 0.77
CA LEU A 87 1.23 -12.38 -0.45
C LEU A 87 2.06 -12.00 -1.67
N CYS A 88 1.91 -12.75 -2.76
CA CYS A 88 2.45 -12.30 -4.04
C CYS A 88 1.65 -11.12 -4.58
N LEU A 89 2.33 -10.20 -5.27
CA LEU A 89 1.65 -9.17 -6.06
C LEU A 89 0.71 -9.82 -7.08
N GLN A 90 -0.38 -9.14 -7.43
CA GLN A 90 -1.32 -9.64 -8.43
C GLN A 90 -0.62 -9.94 -9.76
N GLY A 91 -0.89 -11.11 -10.34
CA GLY A 91 -0.20 -11.60 -11.55
C GLY A 91 1.15 -12.30 -11.27
N PHE A 92 1.50 -12.50 -10.01
CA PHE A 92 2.67 -13.25 -9.56
C PHE A 92 2.24 -14.48 -8.75
N ILE A 93 3.13 -15.49 -8.72
CA ILE A 93 2.98 -16.74 -7.97
C ILE A 93 4.26 -17.00 -7.17
N PRO A 94 4.19 -17.79 -6.08
CA PRO A 94 5.37 -18.12 -5.31
C PRO A 94 6.44 -18.78 -6.17
N LYS A 95 7.70 -18.40 -5.97
CA LYS A 95 8.83 -19.03 -6.67
C LYS A 95 9.02 -20.50 -6.25
N SER A 96 8.65 -20.82 -5.00
CA SER A 96 8.69 -22.16 -4.42
C SER A 96 7.39 -22.37 -3.63
N GLN A 97 6.45 -23.15 -4.18
CA GLN A 97 5.16 -23.38 -3.51
C GLN A 97 5.35 -24.12 -2.17
N ALA A 98 6.27 -25.10 -2.12
CA ALA A 98 6.54 -25.86 -0.91
C ALA A 98 7.05 -24.97 0.26
N GLU A 99 7.94 -24.01 -0.02
CA GLU A 99 8.40 -23.05 1.01
C GLU A 99 7.27 -22.09 1.40
N TRP A 100 6.48 -21.64 0.43
CA TRP A 100 5.36 -20.72 0.66
C TRP A 100 4.28 -21.34 1.55
N ASP A 101 3.96 -22.62 1.34
CA ASP A 101 3.01 -23.40 2.15
C ASP A 101 3.51 -23.57 3.60
N MET A 102 4.82 -23.53 3.80
CA MET A 102 5.48 -23.51 5.11
C MET A 102 5.64 -22.09 5.69
N LEU A 103 4.96 -21.10 5.13
CA LEU A 103 5.03 -19.68 5.54
C LEU A 103 6.44 -19.08 5.42
N ASN A 104 7.28 -19.61 4.52
CA ASN A 104 8.59 -19.05 4.21
C ASN A 104 8.54 -18.24 2.90
N PRO A 105 8.53 -16.90 2.96
CA PRO A 105 8.45 -16.05 1.77
C PRO A 105 9.82 -15.69 1.18
N ALA A 106 10.95 -16.20 1.71
CA ALA A 106 12.30 -15.70 1.40
C ALA A 106 12.64 -15.70 -0.09
N ARG A 107 12.16 -16.69 -0.86
CA ARG A 107 12.38 -16.78 -2.31
C ARG A 107 11.50 -15.86 -3.15
N GLY A 108 10.52 -15.21 -2.52
CA GLY A 108 9.59 -14.29 -3.14
C GLY A 108 8.71 -14.94 -4.22
N CYS A 109 8.29 -14.11 -5.15
CA CYS A 109 7.33 -14.42 -6.20
C CYS A 109 7.90 -14.11 -7.58
N ILE A 110 7.42 -14.86 -8.57
CA ILE A 110 7.74 -14.69 -9.99
C ILE A 110 6.46 -14.40 -10.78
N ARG A 111 6.60 -13.77 -11.95
CA ARG A 111 5.45 -13.52 -12.82
C ARG A 111 4.80 -14.83 -13.21
N LYS A 112 3.47 -14.88 -13.10
CA LYS A 112 2.67 -16.00 -13.58
C LYS A 112 2.70 -16.09 -15.12
N VAL A 113 2.62 -14.94 -15.76
CA VAL A 113 2.71 -14.79 -17.22
C VAL A 113 3.84 -13.80 -17.53
N PRO A 114 4.85 -14.19 -18.33
CA PRO A 114 5.93 -13.29 -18.73
C PRO A 114 5.41 -12.05 -19.47
N LEU A 115 6.12 -10.93 -19.30
CA LEU A 115 5.95 -9.79 -20.19
C LEU A 115 6.60 -10.10 -21.53
N ASN A 116 5.98 -9.67 -22.61
CA ASN A 116 6.47 -9.85 -23.98
C ASN A 116 6.73 -8.50 -24.67
N CYS A 117 6.54 -7.39 -23.95
CA CYS A 117 6.64 -6.03 -24.45
C CYS A 117 5.77 -5.78 -25.71
N SER A 118 4.71 -6.56 -25.90
CA SER A 118 3.82 -6.43 -27.05
C SER A 118 2.72 -5.41 -26.79
N ARG A 119 1.99 -5.04 -27.85
CA ARG A 119 0.75 -4.26 -27.71
C ARG A 119 -0.22 -5.02 -26.80
N GLY A 120 -0.80 -4.31 -25.82
CA GLY A 120 -1.81 -4.83 -24.89
C GLY A 120 -1.39 -4.89 -23.42
N GLU A 121 -0.08 -4.76 -23.12
CA GLU A 121 0.36 -4.59 -21.74
C GLU A 121 -0.24 -3.32 -21.10
N GLY A 122 -0.37 -3.35 -19.79
CA GLY A 122 -0.91 -2.22 -19.05
C GLY A 122 -0.51 -2.28 -17.60
N PHE A 123 -1.26 -1.56 -16.77
CA PHE A 123 -0.90 -1.37 -15.37
C PHE A 123 -2.09 -1.60 -14.47
N MET A 124 -1.81 -2.25 -13.35
CA MET A 124 -2.71 -2.35 -12.21
C MET A 124 -2.29 -1.35 -11.15
N ARG A 125 -3.26 -0.59 -10.64
CA ARG A 125 -3.04 0.33 -9.53
C ARG A 125 -3.05 -0.43 -8.21
N LEU A 126 -1.96 -0.36 -7.47
CA LEU A 126 -1.83 -0.77 -6.08
C LEU A 126 -1.92 0.48 -5.20
N SER A 127 -2.86 0.48 -4.26
CA SER A 127 -3.13 1.59 -3.34
C SER A 127 -2.68 1.25 -1.93
N GLN A 128 -2.38 2.27 -1.13
CA GLN A 128 -2.02 2.12 0.29
C GLN A 128 -0.84 1.17 0.49
N VAL A 129 0.17 1.29 -0.37
CA VAL A 129 1.40 0.50 -0.26
C VAL A 129 2.60 1.43 -0.12
N LYS A 130 3.58 1.00 0.67
CA LYS A 130 4.93 1.55 0.65
C LYS A 130 5.51 1.25 -0.73
N LEU A 131 6.07 2.28 -1.39
CA LEU A 131 6.79 2.08 -2.64
C LEU A 131 7.97 1.12 -2.43
N PRO A 132 8.30 0.29 -3.42
CA PRO A 132 9.40 -0.64 -3.31
C PRO A 132 10.72 0.09 -3.09
N ASP A 133 11.70 -0.64 -2.58
CA ASP A 133 13.07 -0.14 -2.46
C ASP A 133 13.61 0.38 -3.79
N LEU A 134 14.39 1.45 -3.71
CA LEU A 134 14.93 2.18 -4.86
C LEU A 134 16.30 1.61 -5.25
N ILE A 135 16.36 0.30 -5.49
CA ILE A 135 17.60 -0.40 -5.90
C ILE A 135 17.89 -0.15 -7.38
N ASP A 136 16.88 -0.36 -8.22
CA ASP A 136 16.96 -0.18 -9.67
C ASP A 136 15.79 0.69 -10.12
N PHE A 137 16.07 1.99 -10.26
CA PHE A 137 15.06 3.00 -10.50
C PHE A 137 15.55 4.17 -11.35
N GLN A 138 14.59 4.91 -11.91
CA GLN A 138 14.82 6.22 -12.54
C GLN A 138 13.82 7.24 -12.00
N LEU A 139 14.30 8.46 -11.75
CA LEU A 139 13.52 9.55 -11.19
C LEU A 139 13.45 10.72 -12.17
N PHE A 140 12.25 11.17 -12.51
CA PHE A 140 12.01 12.36 -13.32
C PHE A 140 11.12 13.36 -12.58
N LYS A 141 11.69 14.49 -12.15
CA LYS A 141 10.99 15.49 -11.32
C LYS A 141 9.85 16.21 -12.04
N ASN A 142 9.97 16.43 -13.35
CA ASN A 142 9.05 17.28 -14.12
C ASN A 142 8.08 16.49 -15.00
N MET A 143 8.00 15.18 -14.82
CA MET A 143 7.16 14.31 -15.65
C MET A 143 5.80 14.08 -14.98
N SER A 144 4.72 14.23 -15.74
CA SER A 144 3.38 13.90 -15.25
C SER A 144 3.19 12.39 -15.12
N LEU A 145 2.22 11.97 -14.29
CA LEU A 145 1.90 10.55 -14.14
C LEU A 145 1.49 9.86 -15.47
N LYS A 146 0.90 10.62 -16.40
CA LYS A 146 0.52 10.11 -17.72
C LYS A 146 1.74 9.88 -18.61
N GLU A 147 2.69 10.80 -18.60
CA GLU A 147 3.96 10.64 -19.30
C GLU A 147 4.79 9.50 -18.68
N CYS A 148 4.77 9.38 -17.36
CA CYS A 148 5.42 8.29 -16.62
C CYS A 148 4.96 6.90 -17.09
N LYS A 149 3.64 6.74 -17.29
CA LYS A 149 3.06 5.53 -17.87
C LYS A 149 3.59 5.25 -19.27
N VAL A 150 3.63 6.27 -20.13
CA VAL A 150 4.11 6.14 -21.52
C VAL A 150 5.60 5.77 -21.52
N GLU A 151 6.39 6.40 -20.66
CA GLU A 151 7.83 6.15 -20.56
C GLU A 151 8.13 4.74 -20.08
N CYS A 152 7.40 4.26 -19.06
CA CYS A 152 7.50 2.88 -18.62
C CYS A 152 7.14 1.88 -19.74
N LEU A 153 6.10 2.14 -20.55
CA LEU A 153 5.72 1.25 -21.65
C LEU A 153 6.78 1.14 -22.74
N LYS A 154 7.51 2.22 -23.04
CA LYS A 154 8.61 2.22 -24.01
C LYS A 154 9.79 1.35 -23.57
N ASN A 155 10.01 1.22 -22.27
CA ASN A 155 11.10 0.43 -21.72
C ASN A 155 10.60 -0.96 -21.29
N CYS A 156 10.94 -2.01 -22.03
CA CYS A 156 10.47 -3.37 -21.76
C CYS A 156 10.90 -3.93 -20.39
N SER A 157 11.94 -3.37 -19.78
CA SER A 157 12.42 -3.77 -18.45
C SER A 157 11.66 -3.07 -17.32
N CYS A 158 10.89 -2.02 -17.61
CA CYS A 158 10.13 -1.30 -16.59
C CYS A 158 9.05 -2.21 -15.97
N MET A 159 9.10 -2.35 -14.66
CA MET A 159 8.26 -3.27 -13.88
C MET A 159 7.08 -2.57 -13.22
N ALA A 160 7.28 -1.33 -12.77
CA ALA A 160 6.24 -0.49 -12.21
C ALA A 160 6.60 0.99 -12.33
N TYR A 161 5.61 1.86 -12.14
CA TYR A 161 5.86 3.28 -11.96
C TYR A 161 5.01 3.88 -10.83
N ALA A 162 5.42 5.01 -10.29
CA ALA A 162 4.68 5.77 -9.29
C ALA A 162 4.91 7.28 -9.45
N ASN A 163 4.10 8.10 -8.78
CA ASN A 163 4.46 9.50 -8.59
C ASN A 163 5.56 9.59 -7.51
N SER A 164 6.64 10.31 -7.81
CA SER A 164 7.74 10.55 -6.87
C SER A 164 7.44 11.68 -5.87
N ASP A 165 6.56 12.62 -6.21
CA ASP A 165 6.11 13.68 -5.28
C ASP A 165 4.58 13.83 -5.39
N ILE A 166 3.87 13.44 -4.33
CA ILE A 166 2.40 13.56 -4.29
C ILE A 166 1.90 15.00 -4.34
N ARG A 167 2.77 16.00 -4.13
CA ARG A 167 2.44 17.44 -4.15
C ARG A 167 2.60 18.07 -5.54
N GLY A 168 3.18 17.36 -6.51
CA GLY A 168 3.55 17.96 -7.78
C GLY A 168 3.77 16.93 -8.91
N PRO A 169 4.33 17.38 -10.05
CA PRO A 169 4.83 16.46 -11.07
C PRO A 169 5.97 15.62 -10.49
N GLY A 170 6.17 14.44 -11.06
CA GLY A 170 7.07 13.45 -10.53
C GLY A 170 6.81 12.07 -11.13
N CYS A 171 7.86 11.39 -11.53
CA CYS A 171 7.82 10.03 -12.03
C CYS A 171 8.95 9.23 -11.41
N LEU A 172 8.57 8.11 -10.82
CA LEU A 172 9.46 7.05 -10.41
C LEU A 172 9.21 5.84 -11.31
N LEU A 173 10.22 5.40 -12.04
CA LEU A 173 10.21 4.11 -12.74
C LEU A 173 10.99 3.10 -11.91
N CYS A 174 10.42 1.93 -11.69
CA CYS A 174 11.06 0.80 -11.00
C CYS A 174 11.36 -0.31 -11.99
N PHE A 175 12.54 -0.91 -11.85
CA PHE A 175 13.02 -2.01 -12.67
C PHE A 175 13.34 -3.23 -11.80
N GLY A 176 13.52 -4.39 -12.45
CA GLY A 176 13.88 -5.63 -11.74
C GLY A 176 12.84 -6.11 -10.72
N ASN A 177 13.31 -6.79 -9.67
CA ASN A 177 12.44 -7.28 -8.62
C ASN A 177 12.01 -6.14 -7.70
N LEU A 178 10.70 -6.04 -7.45
CA LEU A 178 10.17 -5.08 -6.50
C LEU A 178 10.29 -5.66 -5.09
N ILE A 179 11.05 -5.02 -4.21
CA ILE A 179 11.35 -5.53 -2.86
C ILE A 179 10.82 -4.51 -1.82
N ASP A 180 10.54 -4.99 -0.62
CA ASP A 180 10.19 -4.15 0.54
C ASP A 180 8.85 -3.40 0.42
N ILE A 181 7.89 -4.00 -0.26
CA ILE A 181 6.51 -3.49 -0.34
C ILE A 181 5.72 -3.99 0.87
N ARG A 182 5.05 -3.07 1.56
CA ARG A 182 4.07 -3.37 2.61
C ARG A 182 2.82 -2.51 2.45
N ASP A 183 1.70 -2.99 2.96
CA ASP A 183 0.50 -2.16 3.11
C ASP A 183 0.75 -1.06 4.17
N ILE A 184 0.20 0.12 3.92
CA ILE A 184 0.19 1.26 4.84
C ILE A 184 -1.23 1.37 5.39
N ASN A 185 -1.37 1.37 6.71
CA ASN A 185 -2.65 1.63 7.37
C ASN A 185 -2.89 3.16 7.43
N ASP A 186 -2.97 3.80 6.27
CA ASP A 186 -3.26 5.23 6.14
C ASP A 186 -4.32 5.44 5.06
N ASP A 187 -5.56 5.63 5.51
CA ASP A 187 -6.74 5.90 4.69
C ASP A 187 -6.62 7.21 3.89
N GLY A 188 -5.66 8.08 4.23
CA GLY A 188 -5.35 9.33 3.52
C GLY A 188 -4.21 9.21 2.49
N SER A 189 -3.54 8.06 2.38
CA SER A 189 -2.38 7.95 1.48
C SER A 189 -2.81 7.98 0.00
N HIS A 190 -2.35 9.01 -0.70
CA HIS A 190 -2.57 9.19 -2.15
C HIS A 190 -1.42 8.67 -3.01
N GLN A 191 -0.53 7.86 -2.41
CA GLN A 191 0.57 7.23 -3.13
C GLN A 191 0.12 5.91 -3.74
N TYR A 192 0.34 5.78 -5.05
CA TYR A 192 -0.03 4.60 -5.83
C TYR A 192 1.19 4.04 -6.54
N LEU A 193 1.31 2.71 -6.53
CA LEU A 193 2.25 1.98 -7.38
C LEU A 193 1.46 1.37 -8.54
N PHE A 194 1.88 1.65 -9.77
CA PHE A 194 1.28 1.11 -10.98
C PHE A 194 2.14 -0.05 -11.48
N LEU A 195 1.72 -1.27 -11.16
CA LEU A 195 2.41 -2.51 -11.49
C LEU A 195 2.13 -2.91 -12.95
N ARG A 196 3.18 -3.12 -13.75
CA ARG A 196 3.05 -3.55 -15.14
C ARG A 196 2.64 -5.01 -15.22
N LEU A 197 1.61 -5.29 -16.00
CA LEU A 197 1.05 -6.63 -16.20
C LEU A 197 0.73 -6.89 -17.68
N PRO A 198 0.76 -8.18 -18.11
CA PRO A 198 0.28 -8.56 -19.42
C PRO A 198 -1.24 -8.38 -19.52
N ALA A 199 -1.75 -8.24 -20.76
CA ALA A 199 -3.17 -8.00 -21.04
C ALA A 199 -4.09 -9.03 -20.36
N SER A 200 -3.70 -10.31 -20.41
CA SER A 200 -4.47 -11.44 -19.85
C SER A 200 -4.72 -11.32 -18.35
N GLU A 201 -3.74 -10.83 -17.58
CA GLU A 201 -3.86 -10.63 -16.14
C GLU A 201 -4.75 -9.42 -15.80
N LEU A 202 -4.74 -8.39 -16.65
CA LEU A 202 -5.61 -7.21 -16.50
C LEU A 202 -7.08 -7.54 -16.80
N ASP A 203 -7.33 -8.34 -17.84
CA ASP A 203 -8.69 -8.76 -18.20
C ASP A 203 -9.29 -9.74 -17.19
N SER A 204 -8.47 -10.66 -16.66
CA SER A 204 -8.89 -11.54 -15.56
C SER A 204 -9.31 -10.75 -14.32
N SER A 205 -8.56 -9.71 -13.95
CA SER A 205 -8.91 -8.84 -12.83
C SER A 205 -10.25 -8.10 -13.06
N ARG A 206 -10.47 -7.62 -14.29
CA ARG A 206 -11.73 -6.94 -14.67
C ARG A 206 -12.94 -7.89 -14.72
N SER A 207 -12.76 -9.14 -15.13
CA SER A 207 -13.86 -10.11 -15.17
C SER A 207 -14.29 -10.53 -13.77
N LEU A 208 -13.33 -10.73 -12.86
CA LEU A 208 -13.56 -11.00 -11.44
C LEU A 208 -14.33 -9.87 -10.77
N SER A 209 -13.92 -8.61 -10.99
CA SER A 209 -14.60 -7.45 -10.39
C SER A 209 -16.04 -7.29 -10.92
N LYS A 210 -16.27 -7.49 -12.23
CA LYS A 210 -17.63 -7.50 -12.79
C LYS A 210 -18.50 -8.60 -12.17
N LYS A 211 -17.97 -9.81 -12.04
CA LYS A 211 -18.70 -10.95 -11.45
C LYS A 211 -19.08 -10.67 -9.99
N LEU A 212 -18.16 -10.08 -9.21
CA LEU A 212 -18.41 -9.73 -7.80
C LEU A 212 -19.53 -8.68 -7.68
N VAL A 213 -19.50 -7.63 -8.52
CA VAL A 213 -20.55 -6.60 -8.56
C VAL A 213 -21.90 -7.19 -8.96
N THR A 214 -21.93 -8.08 -9.94
CA THR A 214 -23.19 -8.75 -10.33
C THR A 214 -23.76 -9.57 -9.17
N ILE A 215 -22.92 -10.30 -8.43
CA ILE A 215 -23.36 -11.10 -7.28
C ILE A 215 -23.88 -10.22 -6.14
N THR A 216 -23.19 -9.15 -5.79
CA THR A 216 -23.62 -8.26 -4.69
C THR A 216 -24.93 -7.55 -5.02
N VAL A 217 -25.09 -7.07 -6.25
CA VAL A 217 -26.34 -6.44 -6.71
C VAL A 217 -27.50 -7.46 -6.72
N ALA A 218 -27.27 -8.66 -7.24
CA ALA A 218 -28.30 -9.71 -7.25
C ALA A 218 -28.74 -10.10 -5.82
N SER A 219 -27.79 -10.23 -4.89
CA SER A 219 -28.07 -10.54 -3.48
C SER A 219 -28.85 -9.41 -2.79
N ALA A 220 -28.51 -8.15 -3.05
CA ALA A 220 -29.21 -7.00 -2.48
C ALA A 220 -30.67 -6.92 -2.97
N ILE A 221 -30.90 -7.14 -4.27
CA ILE A 221 -32.25 -7.15 -4.86
C ILE A 221 -33.07 -8.30 -4.28
N SER A 222 -32.50 -9.50 -4.18
CA SER A 222 -33.18 -10.66 -3.58
C SER A 222 -33.55 -10.40 -2.12
N GLY A 223 -32.65 -9.82 -1.32
CA GLY A 223 -32.93 -9.44 0.06
C GLY A 223 -34.09 -8.44 0.20
N LEU A 224 -34.12 -7.40 -0.64
CA LEU A 224 -35.19 -6.41 -0.65
C LEU A 224 -36.56 -7.01 -1.00
N LEU A 225 -36.61 -7.96 -1.95
CA LEU A 225 -37.84 -8.67 -2.33
C LEU A 225 -38.37 -9.55 -1.18
N ILE A 226 -37.47 -10.25 -0.47
CA ILE A 226 -37.84 -11.09 0.67
C ILE A 226 -38.39 -10.23 1.82
N VAL A 227 -37.73 -9.11 2.14
CA VAL A 227 -38.20 -8.19 3.18
C VAL A 227 -39.54 -7.56 2.79
N GLY A 228 -39.69 -7.11 1.54
CA GLY A 228 -40.94 -6.53 1.05
C GLY A 228 -42.13 -7.49 1.11
N THR A 229 -41.91 -8.76 0.73
CA THR A 229 -42.96 -9.80 0.82
C THR A 229 -43.29 -10.14 2.27
N ALA A 230 -42.30 -10.26 3.16
CA ALA A 230 -42.54 -10.49 4.59
C ALA A 230 -43.35 -9.37 5.24
N LEU A 231 -42.99 -8.10 4.97
CA LEU A 231 -43.73 -6.94 5.45
C LEU A 231 -45.17 -6.91 4.93
N SER A 232 -45.36 -7.26 3.65
CA SER A 232 -46.69 -7.35 3.03
C SER A 232 -47.56 -8.43 3.69
N ILE A 233 -46.99 -9.59 4.01
CA ILE A 233 -47.68 -10.68 4.73
C ILE A 233 -48.04 -10.25 6.15
N ILE A 234 -47.11 -9.61 6.88
CA ILE A 234 -47.37 -9.09 8.23
C ILE A 234 -48.48 -8.05 8.22
N TRP A 235 -48.46 -7.13 7.25
CA TRP A 235 -49.48 -6.09 7.12
C TRP A 235 -50.86 -6.68 6.80
N LYS A 236 -50.93 -7.65 5.88
CA LYS A 236 -52.19 -8.39 5.60
C LYS A 236 -52.71 -9.17 6.81
N ARG A 237 -51.84 -9.74 7.65
CA ARG A 237 -52.24 -10.43 8.88
C ARG A 237 -52.77 -9.46 9.94
N ARG A 238 -52.18 -8.27 10.07
CA ARG A 238 -52.68 -7.23 10.98
C ARG A 238 -54.06 -6.71 10.58
N MET A 239 -54.28 -6.46 9.29
CA MET A 239 -55.58 -6.00 8.77
C MET A 239 -56.72 -7.01 8.91
N LYS A 240 -56.43 -8.31 9.01
CA LYS A 240 -57.44 -9.36 9.25
C LYS A 240 -57.75 -9.62 10.73
N SER A 241 -56.96 -9.06 11.64
CA SER A 241 -57.09 -9.23 13.10
C SER A 241 -57.83 -8.05 13.76
N GLN A 242 -58.30 -7.09 12.96
CA GLN A 242 -59.04 -5.90 13.37
C GLN A 242 -60.43 -5.97 12.73
#